data_AF-A0A4Q6AHX2-F1
#
_entry.id   AF-A0A4Q6AHX2-F1
#
_cell.length_a   1.000
_cell.length_b   1.000
_cell.length_c   1.000
_cell.angle_alpha   90.00
_cell.angle_beta   90.00
_cell.angle_gamma   90.00
#
_symmetry.space_group_name_H-M   'P 1'
#
loop_
_entity.id
_entity.type
_entity.pdbx_description
1 polymer ?
#
loop_
_entity_poly.entity_id
_entity_poly.type
_entity_poly.pdbx_seq_one_letter_code
_entity_poly.pdbx_strand_id
1 'polypeptide(L)'
;MQLTEVTNPAEANEFILTNVELNQSNPDYIRPLDKDIRDVFDEKKNKTFRFGTIKRWILKDKKGKRIGRIAAFTNKKYRNKGDDGPVGGIGFFDCINNQEAADMLFDVAKHWLLQQGMEAMDGPINFGERDRWWGLVVEGFQPPL
;
A
#
# COMPACT_ATOMS: atom_id res chain seq x y z
N MET A 1 -16.17 7.97 -8.17
CA MET A 1 -15.31 7.72 -7.00
C MET A 1 -14.37 8.91 -6.86
N GLN A 2 -13.83 9.17 -5.67
CA GLN A 2 -12.90 10.27 -5.40
C GLN A 2 -11.58 9.68 -4.90
N LEU A 3 -10.51 9.91 -5.65
CA LEU A 3 -9.16 9.49 -5.29
C LEU A 3 -8.41 10.67 -4.67
N THR A 4 -7.82 10.45 -3.50
CA THR A 4 -7.09 11.49 -2.74
C THR A 4 -5.69 10.98 -2.39
N GLU A 5 -4.66 11.77 -2.72
CA GLU A 5 -3.30 11.56 -2.21
C GLU A 5 -3.24 11.95 -0.74
N VAL A 6 -2.59 11.12 0.09
CA VAL A 6 -2.41 11.41 1.51
C VAL A 6 -1.22 12.36 1.71
N THR A 7 -1.53 13.59 2.08
CA THR A 7 -0.57 14.69 2.25
C THR A 7 -0.58 15.28 3.66
N ASN A 8 -1.58 14.96 4.49
CA ASN A 8 -1.71 15.49 5.83
C ASN A 8 -2.05 14.42 6.90
N PRO A 9 -1.96 14.74 8.21
CA PRO A 9 -2.21 13.79 9.29
C PRO A 9 -3.64 13.24 9.35
N ALA A 10 -4.65 14.01 8.92
CA ALA A 10 -6.03 13.56 8.92
C ALA A 10 -6.23 12.45 7.87
N GLU A 11 -5.73 12.68 6.66
CA GLU A 11 -5.71 11.67 5.59
C GLU A 11 -4.84 10.46 5.96
N ALA A 12 -3.73 10.66 6.67
CA ALA A 12 -2.91 9.55 7.17
C ALA A 12 -3.70 8.65 8.13
N ASN A 13 -4.57 9.23 8.96
CA ASN A 13 -5.47 8.48 9.81
C ASN A 13 -6.56 7.77 9.00
N GLU A 14 -7.15 8.43 7.99
CA GLU A 14 -8.11 7.79 7.08
C GLU A 14 -7.51 6.59 6.33
N PHE A 15 -6.24 6.66 5.96
CA PHE A 15 -5.54 5.56 5.28
C PHE A 15 -5.48 4.32 6.18
N ILE A 16 -5.22 4.49 7.47
CA ILE A 16 -5.24 3.39 8.45
C ILE A 16 -6.68 2.87 8.61
N LEU A 17 -7.64 3.76 8.82
CA LEU A 17 -9.04 3.39 9.04
C LEU A 17 -9.70 2.71 7.84
N THR A 18 -9.23 2.98 6.62
CA THR A 18 -9.75 2.34 5.40
C THR A 18 -9.66 0.81 5.49
N ASN A 19 -8.51 0.25 5.89
CA ASN A 19 -8.36 -1.19 6.03
C ASN A 19 -9.13 -1.78 7.22
N VAL A 20 -9.25 -1.02 8.30
CA VAL A 20 -10.11 -1.41 9.43
C VAL A 20 -11.57 -1.54 8.99
N GLU A 21 -12.06 -0.57 8.23
CA GLU A 21 -13.45 -0.58 7.73
C GLU A 21 -13.68 -1.68 6.71
N LEU A 22 -12.74 -1.91 5.79
CA LEU A 22 -12.86 -2.96 4.78
C LEU A 22 -12.84 -4.38 5.38
N ASN A 23 -12.15 -4.56 6.50
CA ASN A 23 -12.07 -5.85 7.19
C ASN A 23 -13.06 -5.99 8.36
N GLN A 24 -13.96 -5.02 8.58
CA GLN A 24 -14.85 -5.01 9.76
C GLN A 24 -15.75 -6.25 9.89
N SER A 25 -16.06 -6.93 8.78
CA SER A 25 -16.90 -8.12 8.75
C SER A 25 -16.09 -9.43 8.77
N ASN A 26 -14.77 -9.36 8.78
CA ASN A 26 -13.90 -10.54 8.83
C ASN A 26 -13.64 -10.90 10.30
N PRO A 27 -14.16 -12.05 10.81
CA PRO A 27 -13.99 -12.43 12.21
C PRO A 27 -12.54 -12.76 12.56
N ASP A 28 -11.72 -13.13 11.58
CA ASP A 28 -10.31 -13.50 11.76
C ASP A 28 -9.35 -12.31 11.56
N TYR A 29 -9.89 -11.10 11.35
CA TYR A 29 -9.07 -9.92 11.11
C TYR A 29 -8.35 -9.45 12.38
N ILE A 30 -7.02 -9.54 12.34
CA ILE A 30 -6.14 -8.97 13.37
C ILE A 30 -5.66 -7.60 12.88
N ARG A 31 -6.21 -6.55 13.50
CA ARG A 31 -5.84 -5.16 13.18
C ARG A 31 -4.36 -4.88 13.51
N PRO A 32 -3.55 -4.38 12.55
CA PRO A 32 -2.21 -3.90 12.84
C PRO A 32 -2.23 -2.70 13.80
N LEU A 33 -1.18 -2.55 14.61
CA LEU A 33 -1.03 -1.37 15.44
C LEU A 33 -0.87 -0.13 14.56
N ASP A 34 -1.67 0.91 14.81
CA ASP A 34 -1.61 2.15 14.05
C ASP A 34 -0.20 2.76 14.03
N LYS A 35 0.53 2.63 15.15
CA LYS A 35 1.93 3.07 15.27
C LYS A 35 2.81 2.39 14.22
N ASP A 36 2.69 1.09 14.05
CA ASP A 36 3.55 0.35 13.13
C ASP A 36 3.25 0.77 11.68
N ILE A 37 1.98 1.04 11.35
CA ILE A 37 1.63 1.61 10.03
C ILE A 37 2.20 3.02 9.87
N ARG A 38 2.06 3.89 10.89
CA ARG A 38 2.58 5.27 10.82
C ARG A 38 4.10 5.29 10.65
N ASP A 39 4.81 4.41 11.34
CA ASP A 39 6.27 4.37 11.35
C ASP A 39 6.84 4.00 9.97
N VAL A 40 6.09 3.30 9.11
CA VAL A 40 6.46 3.06 7.70
C VAL A 40 6.60 4.36 6.91
N PHE A 41 5.76 5.36 7.20
CA PHE A 41 5.71 6.64 6.48
C PHE A 41 6.43 7.78 7.22
N ASP A 42 7.11 7.48 8.33
CA ASP A 42 7.89 8.44 9.10
C ASP A 42 9.36 8.39 8.67
N GLU A 43 9.83 9.42 7.99
CA GLU A 43 11.21 9.56 7.53
C GLU A 43 12.25 9.48 8.64
N LYS A 44 11.90 9.88 9.87
CA LYS A 44 12.81 9.81 11.03
C LYS A 44 12.98 8.38 11.54
N LYS A 45 12.02 7.50 11.29
CA LYS A 45 12.00 6.13 11.79
C LYS A 45 12.34 5.10 10.72
N ASN A 46 11.83 5.26 9.51
CA ASN A 46 12.07 4.32 8.42
C ASN A 46 13.32 4.73 7.62
N LYS A 47 14.41 3.99 7.82
CA LYS A 47 15.69 4.26 7.15
C LYS A 47 15.63 4.08 5.63
N THR A 48 14.58 3.45 5.09
CA THR A 48 14.38 3.27 3.64
C THR A 48 14.26 4.60 2.90
N PHE A 49 13.78 5.66 3.56
CA PHE A 49 13.73 7.02 2.99
C PHE A 49 15.10 7.57 2.55
N ARG A 50 16.21 7.02 3.05
CA ARG A 50 17.57 7.38 2.57
C ARG A 50 17.81 7.05 1.10
N PHE A 51 17.07 6.09 0.55
CA PHE A 51 17.27 5.57 -0.81
C PHE A 51 15.97 5.45 -1.62
N GLY A 52 14.84 5.81 -1.04
CA GLY A 52 13.53 5.59 -1.63
C GLY A 52 12.53 6.65 -1.24
N THR A 53 11.42 6.68 -1.98
CA THR A 53 10.30 7.57 -1.74
C THR A 53 9.00 6.78 -1.86
N ILE A 54 7.96 7.20 -1.16
CA ILE A 54 6.66 6.53 -1.12
C ILE A 54 5.55 7.57 -1.21
N LYS A 55 4.50 7.22 -1.96
CA LYS A 55 3.21 7.90 -1.94
C LYS A 55 2.10 6.90 -1.62
N ARG A 56 0.98 7.42 -1.13
CA ARG A 56 -0.20 6.61 -0.81
C ARG A 56 -1.48 7.38 -1.08
N TRP A 57 -2.53 6.63 -1.43
CA TRP A 57 -3.82 7.17 -1.83
C TRP A 57 -4.96 6.43 -1.14
N ILE A 58 -6.09 7.13 -1.03
CA ILE A 58 -7.37 6.62 -0.54
C ILE A 58 -8.40 6.86 -1.62
N LEU A 59 -9.27 5.86 -1.84
CA LEU A 59 -10.42 5.95 -2.72
C LEU A 59 -11.69 6.01 -1.88
N LYS A 60 -12.55 6.98 -2.16
CA LYS A 60 -13.86 7.14 -1.55
C LYS A 60 -14.99 7.04 -2.58
N ASP A 61 -16.15 6.55 -2.16
CA ASP A 61 -17.36 6.59 -2.99
C ASP A 61 -17.99 8.00 -2.99
N LYS A 62 -19.10 8.16 -3.72
CA LYS A 62 -19.82 9.46 -3.82
C LYS A 62 -20.41 9.92 -2.47
N LYS A 63 -20.53 9.03 -1.50
CA LYS A 63 -21.06 9.31 -0.15
C LYS A 63 -19.93 9.55 0.87
N GLY A 64 -18.68 9.55 0.43
CA GLY A 64 -17.51 9.72 1.28
C GLY A 64 -17.07 8.46 2.03
N LYS A 65 -17.67 7.30 1.74
CA LYS A 65 -17.24 6.03 2.33
C LYS A 65 -15.89 5.63 1.76
N ARG A 66 -14.95 5.20 2.61
CA ARG A 66 -13.65 4.68 2.17
C ARG A 66 -13.86 3.30 1.54
N ILE A 67 -13.47 3.17 0.27
CA ILE A 67 -13.68 1.96 -0.52
C ILE A 67 -12.36 1.33 -1.01
N GLY A 68 -11.24 2.00 -0.79
CA GLY A 68 -9.94 1.38 -0.99
C GLY A 68 -8.76 2.28 -0.68
N ARG A 69 -7.58 1.70 -0.68
CA ARG A 69 -6.30 2.37 -0.46
C ARG A 69 -5.18 1.63 -1.18
N ILE A 70 -4.10 2.33 -1.47
CA ILE A 70 -2.87 1.75 -2.04
C ILE A 70 -1.69 2.66 -1.72
N ALA A 71 -0.49 2.09 -1.62
CA ALA A 71 0.76 2.82 -1.60
C ALA A 71 1.69 2.34 -2.73
N ALA A 72 2.48 3.26 -3.28
CA ALA A 72 3.49 2.98 -4.28
C ALA A 72 4.82 3.62 -3.85
N PHE A 73 5.93 2.93 -4.09
CA PHE A 73 7.24 3.41 -3.69
C PHE A 73 8.33 3.06 -4.70
N THR A 74 9.41 3.82 -4.65
CA THR A 74 10.67 3.48 -5.30
C THR A 74 11.75 3.29 -4.25
N ASN A 75 12.73 2.46 -4.54
CA ASN A 75 13.91 2.29 -3.70
C ASN A 75 15.10 1.94 -4.60
N LYS A 76 16.13 2.78 -4.61
CA LYS A 76 17.34 2.60 -5.44
C LYS A 76 18.09 1.29 -5.14
N LYS A 77 17.85 0.69 -3.98
CA LYS A 77 18.44 -0.61 -3.57
C LYS A 77 17.53 -1.81 -3.85
N TYR A 78 16.28 -1.57 -4.25
CA TYR A 78 15.36 -2.65 -4.58
C TYR A 78 15.64 -3.16 -5.99
N ARG A 79 16.12 -4.41 -6.07
CA ARG A 79 16.34 -5.13 -7.31
C ARG A 79 16.35 -6.63 -7.02
N ASN A 80 15.61 -7.40 -7.81
CA ASN A 80 15.61 -8.85 -7.79
C ASN A 80 16.55 -9.41 -8.87
N LYS A 81 16.94 -10.66 -8.70
CA LYS A 81 17.72 -11.37 -9.72
C LYS A 81 16.80 -11.64 -10.91
N GLY A 82 17.17 -11.11 -12.08
CA GLY A 82 16.39 -11.24 -13.30
C GLY A 82 15.66 -9.96 -13.73
N ASP A 83 15.78 -8.88 -12.94
CA ASP A 83 15.20 -7.60 -13.35
C ASP A 83 15.99 -6.99 -14.51
N ASP A 84 15.29 -6.79 -15.63
CA ASP A 84 15.80 -6.18 -16.85
C ASP A 84 15.81 -4.64 -16.81
N GLY A 85 15.19 -4.03 -15.77
CA GLY A 85 15.06 -2.59 -15.62
C GLY A 85 14.74 -2.16 -14.17
N PRO A 86 14.55 -0.85 -13.91
CA PRO A 86 14.17 -0.34 -12.60
C PRO A 86 12.74 -0.76 -12.22
N VAL A 87 12.58 -1.36 -11.04
CA VAL A 87 11.30 -1.87 -10.54
C VAL A 87 10.83 -1.05 -9.34
N GLY A 88 9.58 -0.58 -9.43
CA GLY A 88 8.86 0.04 -8.33
C GLY A 88 8.07 -0.98 -7.51
N GLY A 89 7.71 -0.62 -6.28
CA GLY A 89 6.90 -1.47 -5.42
C GLY A 89 5.52 -0.88 -5.14
N ILE A 90 4.52 -1.75 -4.95
CA ILE A 90 3.20 -1.39 -4.44
C ILE A 90 2.80 -2.26 -3.26
N GLY A 91 2.08 -1.67 -2.32
CA GLY A 91 1.62 -2.31 -1.10
C GLY A 91 0.45 -1.58 -0.47
N PHE A 92 0.07 -2.02 0.73
CA PHE A 92 -1.12 -1.52 1.44
C PHE A 92 -2.39 -1.48 0.56
N PHE A 93 -2.49 -2.38 -0.41
CA PHE A 93 -3.66 -2.45 -1.27
C PHE A 93 -4.80 -3.11 -0.49
N ASP A 94 -5.88 -2.37 -0.32
CA ASP A 94 -7.16 -2.87 0.18
C ASP A 94 -8.26 -2.23 -0.65
N CYS A 95 -9.26 -2.99 -1.08
CA CYS A 95 -10.35 -2.47 -1.89
C CYS A 95 -11.63 -3.27 -1.63
N ILE A 96 -12.80 -2.64 -1.78
CA ILE A 96 -14.04 -3.39 -1.94
C ILE A 96 -13.97 -4.30 -3.18
N ASN A 97 -14.82 -5.32 -3.25
CA ASN A 97 -14.90 -6.17 -4.43
C ASN A 97 -15.57 -5.44 -5.62
N ASN A 98 -14.81 -4.55 -6.26
CA ASN A 98 -15.22 -3.74 -7.40
C ASN A 98 -14.02 -3.48 -8.32
N GLN A 99 -14.12 -3.93 -9.58
CA GLN A 99 -13.03 -3.84 -10.54
C GLN A 99 -12.61 -2.41 -10.85
N GLU A 100 -13.57 -1.51 -11.08
CA GLU A 100 -13.30 -0.10 -11.41
C GLU A 100 -12.53 0.59 -10.27
N ALA A 101 -12.88 0.28 -9.02
CA ALA A 101 -12.18 0.78 -7.84
C ALA A 101 -10.74 0.23 -7.73
N ALA A 102 -10.54 -1.06 -8.01
CA ALA A 102 -9.21 -1.67 -8.05
C ALA A 102 -8.35 -1.05 -9.16
N ASP A 103 -8.89 -0.93 -10.38
CA ASP A 103 -8.21 -0.34 -11.54
C ASP A 103 -7.76 1.09 -11.23
N MET A 104 -8.63 1.93 -10.65
CA MET A 104 -8.26 3.30 -10.24
C MET A 104 -7.07 3.35 -9.27
N LEU A 105 -7.00 2.42 -8.32
CA LEU A 105 -5.92 2.34 -7.34
C LEU A 105 -4.61 1.87 -7.97
N PHE A 106 -4.65 0.80 -8.78
CA PHE A 106 -3.46 0.32 -9.47
C PHE A 106 -2.97 1.32 -10.53
N ASP A 107 -3.87 2.01 -11.23
CA ASP A 107 -3.51 3.00 -12.24
C ASP A 107 -2.82 4.22 -11.63
N VAL A 108 -3.26 4.74 -10.48
CA VAL A 108 -2.55 5.86 -9.84
C VAL A 108 -1.16 5.44 -9.39
N ALA A 109 -1.01 4.23 -8.85
CA ALA A 109 0.28 3.70 -8.45
C ALA A 109 1.21 3.54 -9.66
N LYS A 110 0.72 2.90 -10.73
CA LYS A 110 1.42 2.72 -12.00
C LYS A 110 1.86 4.06 -12.60
N HIS A 111 0.95 5.03 -12.71
CA HIS A 111 1.27 6.35 -13.26
C HIS A 111 2.32 7.08 -12.42
N TRP A 112 2.23 7.00 -11.10
CA TRP A 112 3.24 7.61 -10.24
C TRP A 112 4.61 6.92 -10.42
N LEU A 113 4.66 5.59 -10.48
CA LEU A 113 5.91 4.84 -10.70
C LEU A 113 6.55 5.16 -12.07
N LEU A 114 5.75 5.28 -13.13
CA LEU A 114 6.23 5.73 -14.44
C LEU A 114 6.86 7.14 -14.36
N GLN A 115 6.24 8.06 -13.62
CA GLN A 115 6.81 9.40 -13.38
C GLN A 115 8.11 9.36 -12.57
N GLN A 116 8.33 8.32 -11.76
CA GLN A 116 9.59 8.09 -11.04
C GLN A 116 10.63 7.33 -11.89
N GLY A 117 10.35 7.03 -13.16
CA GLY A 117 11.25 6.33 -14.06
C GLY A 117 11.33 4.82 -13.83
N MET A 118 10.32 4.22 -13.19
CA MET A 118 10.24 2.77 -13.07
C MET A 118 9.60 2.16 -14.33
N GLU A 119 10.09 0.99 -14.72
CA GLU A 119 9.63 0.26 -15.92
C GLU A 119 8.76 -0.95 -15.57
N ALA A 120 8.83 -1.41 -14.31
CA ALA A 120 8.02 -2.49 -13.78
C ALA A 120 7.47 -2.15 -12.39
N MET A 121 6.47 -2.92 -11.95
CA MET A 121 5.77 -2.74 -10.69
C MET A 121 5.56 -4.09 -10.00
N ASP A 122 6.19 -4.27 -8.84
CA ASP A 122 6.10 -5.48 -8.02
C ASP A 122 5.16 -5.27 -6.83
N GLY A 123 4.41 -6.31 -6.47
CA GLY A 123 3.63 -6.32 -5.24
C GLY A 123 2.75 -7.56 -5.07
N PRO A 124 2.06 -7.66 -3.91
CA PRO A 124 2.04 -6.67 -2.84
C PRO A 124 3.28 -6.78 -1.93
N ILE A 125 4.05 -5.71 -1.81
CA ILE A 125 5.21 -5.55 -0.91
C ILE A 125 5.17 -4.16 -0.29
N ASN A 126 5.79 -3.95 0.88
CA ASN A 126 5.70 -2.67 1.57
C ASN A 126 7.06 -1.95 1.66
N PHE A 127 7.00 -0.62 1.79
CA PHE A 127 8.18 0.24 1.85
C PHE A 127 8.93 0.07 3.17
N GLY A 128 9.99 -0.72 3.14
CA GLY A 128 10.69 -1.12 4.35
C GLY A 128 11.55 -2.36 4.12
N GLU A 129 11.91 -2.98 5.21
CA GLU A 129 12.60 -4.27 5.20
C GLU A 129 11.65 -5.41 4.82
N ARG A 130 12.22 -6.53 4.39
CA ARG A 130 11.50 -7.75 3.96
C ARG A 130 10.91 -8.56 5.13
N ASP A 131 10.78 -7.97 6.31
CA ASP A 131 10.38 -8.66 7.55
C ASP A 131 8.88 -8.52 7.87
N ARG A 132 8.24 -7.43 7.45
CA ARG A 132 6.85 -7.09 7.84
C ARG A 132 5.97 -6.78 6.64
N TRP A 133 4.84 -7.47 6.56
CA TRP A 133 3.76 -7.20 5.61
C TRP A 133 4.20 -7.22 4.14
N TRP A 134 5.05 -8.19 3.78
CA TRP A 134 5.36 -8.50 2.39
C TRP A 134 4.59 -9.73 1.96
N GLY A 135 4.07 -9.70 0.74
CA GLY A 135 3.28 -10.78 0.17
C GLY A 135 1.82 -10.74 0.56
N LEU A 136 1.08 -11.71 0.02
CA LEU A 136 -0.33 -11.94 0.26
C LEU A 136 -0.52 -13.40 0.68
N VAL A 137 -1.30 -13.62 1.73
CA VAL A 137 -1.74 -14.98 2.09
C VAL A 137 -2.85 -15.37 1.12
N VAL A 138 -2.59 -16.38 0.29
CA VAL A 138 -3.57 -16.94 -0.67
C VAL A 138 -4.14 -18.28 -0.21
N GLU A 139 -3.44 -18.96 0.70
CA GLU A 139 -3.78 -20.28 1.24
C GLU A 139 -3.30 -20.38 2.70
N GLY A 140 -3.77 -21.37 3.45
CA GLY A 140 -3.30 -21.61 4.83
C GLY A 140 -4.07 -20.86 5.93
N PHE A 141 -5.35 -20.56 5.70
CA PHE A 141 -6.22 -19.91 6.69
C PHE A 141 -6.62 -20.81 7.88
N GLN A 142 -6.09 -22.04 7.97
CA GLN A 142 -6.43 -23.01 9.02
C GLN A 142 -5.24 -23.29 9.96
N PRO A 143 -5.47 -23.60 11.25
CA PRO A 143 -4.41 -23.95 12.20
C PRO A 143 -3.68 -25.28 11.85
N PRO A 144 -2.39 -25.49 12.24
CA PRO A 144 -1.57 -24.66 13.14
C PRO A 144 -0.43 -23.91 12.43
N LEU A 145 -0.29 -22.62 12.77
CA LEU A 145 0.91 -21.81 12.56
C LEU A 145 1.96 -22.12 13.64
#